data_AF-A0A1V6NRB8-F1
#
_entry.id   AF-A0A1V6NRB8-F1
#
_cell.length_a   1.000
_cell.length_b   1.000
_cell.length_c   1.000
_cell.angle_alpha   90.00
_cell.angle_beta   90.00
_cell.angle_gamma   90.00
#
_symmetry.space_group_name_H-M   'P 1'
#
loop_
_entity.id
_entity.type
_entity.pdbx_description
1 polymer ?
#
loop_
_entity_poly.entity_id
_entity_poly.type
_entity_poly.pdbx_seq_one_letter_code
_entity_poly.pdbx_strand_id
1 'polypeptide(L)'
;MNNEFELTDGQYLGANIQKILLYPWKMIDYYLYLTRTVELGRTSENRLDETHLLTTNGFFQIDYDKLYSCITTPSINYVAFLALPVPSAGLPDRKIILGFDLKSHHLQAHLVDHASRRLADLGRVWSRAELIIDIQADRFLDILVSTLDGHLEILRVGMIGYFQESTRELHSALDLVIAIQFGQFLSDFAELLGEDKVQFTKFYQRYDEQMRDLLLKGSTRAWFAARDGLSIEQYRQREMNQPVLFDLFYEPSDVPSSKLRLLQQQVERPGESFLIPPARDIHAFADVATAIPAIVMISVLMVD
;
A
#
# COMPACT_ATOMS: atom_id res chain seq x y z
N MET A 1 3.99 42.72 -28.49
CA MET A 1 4.89 41.72 -27.91
C MET A 1 4.05 40.84 -27.02
N ASN A 2 3.58 39.73 -27.59
CA ASN A 2 2.82 38.70 -26.87
C ASN A 2 3.85 37.78 -26.20
N ASN A 3 3.88 37.78 -24.88
CA ASN A 3 4.56 36.72 -24.13
C ASN A 3 3.56 35.58 -23.96
N GLU A 4 3.57 34.66 -24.91
CA GLU A 4 3.05 33.30 -24.69
C GLU A 4 3.99 32.62 -23.69
N PHE A 5 3.55 32.53 -22.45
CA PHE A 5 4.13 31.60 -21.49
C PHE A 5 3.71 30.19 -21.93
N GLU A 6 4.59 29.49 -22.64
CA GLU A 6 4.54 28.04 -22.78
C GLU A 6 4.69 27.41 -21.39
N LEU A 7 3.55 27.25 -20.71
CA LEU A 7 3.44 26.39 -19.54
C LEU A 7 3.38 24.95 -20.06
N THR A 8 4.49 24.23 -19.90
CA THR A 8 4.59 22.81 -20.23
C THR A 8 3.51 21.98 -19.54
N ASP A 9 2.86 21.07 -20.27
CA ASP A 9 1.75 20.19 -19.87
C ASP A 9 1.89 19.51 -18.49
N GLY A 10 3.11 19.36 -17.98
CA GLY A 10 3.41 18.78 -16.67
C GLY A 10 2.97 19.61 -15.45
N GLN A 11 2.96 20.95 -15.54
CA GLN A 11 2.55 21.82 -14.42
C GLN A 11 1.03 21.89 -14.27
N TYR A 12 0.29 21.79 -15.39
CA TYR A 12 -1.17 21.77 -15.39
C TYR A 12 -1.76 20.50 -14.77
N LEU A 13 -1.08 19.36 -14.89
CA LEU A 13 -1.58 18.10 -14.33
C LEU A 13 -1.35 17.97 -12.82
N GLY A 14 -0.19 18.43 -12.31
CA GLY A 14 0.11 18.40 -10.87
C GLY A 14 -0.83 19.29 -10.04
N ALA A 15 -1.14 20.49 -10.53
CA ALA A 15 -2.08 21.41 -9.90
C ALA A 15 -3.55 20.93 -9.99
N ASN A 16 -3.91 20.17 -11.05
CA ASN A 16 -5.26 19.60 -11.19
C ASN A 16 -5.44 18.31 -10.39
N ILE A 17 -4.44 17.45 -10.27
CA ILE A 17 -4.50 16.24 -9.44
C ILE A 17 -4.71 16.62 -7.97
N GLN A 18 -4.01 17.62 -7.44
CA GLN A 18 -4.27 18.10 -6.08
C GLN A 18 -5.71 18.59 -5.90
N LYS A 19 -6.30 19.28 -6.88
CA LYS A 19 -7.72 19.69 -6.82
C LYS A 19 -8.70 18.51 -6.93
N ILE A 20 -8.35 17.46 -7.65
CA ILE A 20 -9.17 16.24 -7.83
C ILE A 20 -9.10 15.33 -6.58
N LEU A 21 -7.97 15.35 -5.87
CA LEU A 21 -7.73 14.54 -4.67
C LEU A 21 -8.16 15.23 -3.37
N LEU A 22 -8.36 16.55 -3.40
CA LEU A 22 -8.85 17.31 -2.25
C LEU A 22 -10.34 17.05 -2.07
N TYR A 23 -10.61 16.22 -1.08
CA TYR A 23 -11.91 15.86 -0.57
C TYR A 23 -12.61 17.03 0.15
N PRO A 24 -13.93 16.95 0.43
CA PRO A 24 -14.55 17.72 1.49
C PRO A 24 -13.68 17.84 2.74
N TRP A 25 -13.69 19.02 3.37
CA TRP A 25 -12.86 19.33 4.54
C TRP A 25 -11.33 19.32 4.31
N LYS A 26 -10.87 19.44 3.05
CA LYS A 26 -9.44 19.54 2.66
C LYS A 26 -8.62 18.28 3.00
N MET A 27 -9.25 17.12 2.96
CA MET A 27 -8.61 15.83 3.21
C MET A 27 -8.18 15.16 1.90
N ILE A 28 -7.31 14.16 1.99
CA ILE A 28 -6.89 13.37 0.83
C ILE A 28 -7.80 12.16 0.71
N ASP A 29 -8.44 11.99 -0.44
CA ASP A 29 -9.17 10.77 -0.75
C ASP A 29 -8.21 9.70 -1.25
N TYR A 30 -7.81 8.76 -0.38
CA TYR A 30 -6.85 7.72 -0.76
C TYR A 30 -7.43 6.67 -1.73
N TYR A 31 -8.75 6.53 -1.83
CA TYR A 31 -9.37 5.70 -2.86
C TYR A 31 -9.27 6.35 -4.25
N LEU A 32 -9.57 7.66 -4.34
CA LEU A 32 -9.36 8.41 -5.58
C LEU A 32 -7.87 8.57 -5.90
N TYR A 33 -7.01 8.71 -4.90
CA TYR A 33 -5.56 8.70 -5.07
C TYR A 33 -5.10 7.40 -5.73
N LEU A 34 -5.46 6.26 -5.15
CA LEU A 34 -5.14 4.94 -5.70
C LEU A 34 -5.67 4.81 -7.14
N THR A 35 -6.96 5.02 -7.36
CA THR A 35 -7.59 4.74 -8.66
C THR A 35 -7.27 5.75 -9.76
N ARG A 36 -7.07 7.04 -9.43
CA ARG A 36 -6.89 8.12 -10.41
C ARG A 36 -5.45 8.59 -10.58
N THR A 37 -4.61 8.41 -9.56
CA THR A 37 -3.22 8.87 -9.59
C THR A 37 -2.26 7.70 -9.72
N VAL A 38 -2.48 6.63 -8.96
CA VAL A 38 -1.58 5.49 -8.92
C VAL A 38 -1.87 4.50 -10.05
N GLU A 39 -3.13 4.11 -10.24
CA GLU A 39 -3.49 2.98 -11.12
C GLU A 39 -4.01 3.38 -12.50
N LEU A 40 -4.25 4.68 -12.73
CA LEU A 40 -4.82 5.14 -13.99
C LEU A 40 -3.89 4.82 -15.16
N GLY A 41 -4.34 3.91 -16.05
CA GLY A 41 -3.59 3.45 -17.21
C GLY A 41 -2.63 2.27 -16.93
N ARG A 42 -2.57 1.78 -15.70
CA ARG A 42 -1.71 0.65 -15.28
C ARG A 42 -2.48 -0.67 -15.33
N THR A 43 -2.54 -1.28 -16.51
CA THR A 43 -3.08 -2.64 -16.66
C THR A 43 -2.09 -3.68 -16.13
N SER A 44 -2.54 -4.93 -15.99
CA SER A 44 -1.64 -6.02 -15.56
C SER A 44 -0.48 -6.24 -16.51
N GLU A 45 -0.67 -6.02 -17.81
CA GLU A 45 0.42 -6.05 -18.79
C GLU A 45 1.39 -4.88 -18.57
N ASN A 46 0.88 -3.65 -18.45
CA ASN A 46 1.72 -2.46 -18.36
C ASN A 46 2.54 -2.41 -17.05
N ARG A 47 2.05 -2.99 -15.95
CA ARG A 47 2.79 -3.01 -14.68
C ARG A 47 4.11 -3.79 -14.78
N LEU A 48 4.13 -4.86 -15.57
CA LEU A 48 5.37 -5.62 -15.81
C LEU A 48 6.39 -4.77 -16.55
N ASP A 49 5.94 -4.05 -17.58
CA ASP A 49 6.79 -3.20 -18.43
C ASP A 49 7.27 -1.92 -17.71
N GLU A 50 6.63 -1.48 -16.65
CA GLU A 50 7.03 -0.30 -15.87
C GLU A 50 8.16 -0.56 -14.88
N THR A 51 8.68 -1.78 -14.85
CA THR A 51 9.72 -2.22 -13.93
C THR A 51 11.10 -1.71 -14.36
N HIS A 52 11.82 -1.09 -13.42
CA HIS A 52 13.14 -0.51 -13.65
C HIS A 52 14.18 -1.09 -12.71
N LEU A 53 15.24 -1.59 -13.31
CA LEU A 53 16.41 -2.09 -12.63
C LEU A 53 17.33 -0.94 -12.19
N LEU A 54 17.73 -0.93 -10.93
CA LEU A 54 18.80 -0.04 -10.48
C LEU A 54 20.17 -0.64 -10.83
N THR A 55 20.96 0.13 -11.57
CA THR A 55 22.35 -0.18 -11.91
C THR A 55 23.27 0.96 -11.48
N THR A 56 24.58 0.79 -11.67
CA THR A 56 25.58 1.85 -11.45
C THR A 56 25.32 3.13 -12.26
N ASN A 57 24.65 3.01 -13.40
CA ASN A 57 24.35 4.13 -14.30
C ASN A 57 22.94 4.70 -14.10
N GLY A 58 22.22 4.27 -13.06
CA GLY A 58 20.85 4.67 -12.78
C GLY A 58 19.82 3.58 -13.10
N PHE A 59 18.58 4.03 -13.36
CA PHE A 59 17.43 3.14 -13.56
C PHE A 59 17.22 2.81 -15.03
N PHE A 60 17.12 1.53 -15.36
CA PHE A 60 16.89 1.03 -16.71
C PHE A 60 15.67 0.15 -16.74
N GLN A 61 14.77 0.40 -17.67
CA GLN A 61 13.60 -0.45 -17.88
C GLN A 61 14.05 -1.87 -18.24
N ILE A 62 13.40 -2.88 -17.67
CA ILE A 62 13.71 -4.29 -17.87
C ILE A 62 12.45 -5.07 -18.23
N ASP A 63 12.58 -5.93 -19.23
CA ASP A 63 11.50 -6.84 -19.62
C ASP A 63 11.32 -7.92 -18.54
N TYR A 64 10.07 -8.29 -18.23
CA TYR A 64 9.73 -9.32 -17.25
C TYR A 64 10.53 -10.61 -17.42
N ASP A 65 10.58 -11.14 -18.65
CA ASP A 65 11.27 -12.40 -18.97
C ASP A 65 12.78 -12.33 -18.70
N LYS A 66 13.37 -11.13 -18.74
CA LYS A 66 14.79 -10.93 -18.49
C LYS A 66 15.10 -10.74 -17.02
N LEU A 67 14.12 -10.44 -16.18
CA LEU A 67 14.33 -10.15 -14.77
C LEU A 67 14.95 -11.34 -14.01
N TYR A 68 14.51 -12.57 -14.31
CA TYR A 68 15.09 -13.80 -13.75
C TYR A 68 16.58 -13.94 -14.01
N SER A 69 17.03 -13.57 -15.21
CA SER A 69 18.44 -13.64 -15.56
C SER A 69 19.30 -12.67 -14.73
N CYS A 70 18.71 -11.56 -14.26
CA CYS A 70 19.39 -10.55 -13.47
C CYS A 70 19.60 -10.95 -12.01
N ILE A 71 18.81 -11.87 -11.45
CA ILE A 71 18.96 -12.35 -10.05
C ILE A 71 20.37 -12.91 -9.79
N THR A 72 20.98 -13.52 -10.81
CA THR A 72 22.32 -14.10 -10.71
C THR A 72 23.45 -13.07 -10.84
N THR A 73 23.12 -11.81 -11.16
CA THR A 73 24.13 -10.76 -11.41
C THR A 73 24.45 -10.01 -10.11
N PRO A 74 25.68 -10.10 -9.57
CA PRO A 74 26.01 -9.58 -8.24
C PRO A 74 25.82 -8.07 -8.07
N SER A 75 25.89 -7.31 -9.16
CA SER A 75 25.76 -5.84 -9.18
C SER A 75 24.31 -5.36 -9.29
N ILE A 76 23.34 -6.26 -9.45
CA ILE A 76 21.94 -5.95 -9.69
C ILE A 76 21.12 -6.56 -8.57
N ASN A 77 20.70 -5.73 -7.63
CA ASN A 77 19.96 -6.22 -6.47
C ASN A 77 18.61 -5.52 -6.27
N TYR A 78 18.31 -4.42 -6.97
CA TYR A 78 17.11 -3.63 -6.69
C TYR A 78 16.30 -3.34 -7.95
N VAL A 79 14.99 -3.49 -7.81
CA VAL A 79 13.99 -3.28 -8.84
C VAL A 79 12.99 -2.25 -8.34
N ALA A 80 12.91 -1.07 -8.97
CA ALA A 80 11.83 -0.13 -8.73
C ALA A 80 10.66 -0.44 -9.67
N PHE A 81 9.44 -0.48 -9.13
CA PHE A 81 8.23 -0.76 -9.94
C PHE A 81 7.18 0.34 -9.83
N LEU A 82 7.35 1.32 -8.94
CA LEU A 82 6.41 2.43 -8.81
C LEU A 82 6.99 3.67 -8.15
N ALA A 83 6.59 4.84 -8.62
CA ALA A 83 6.81 6.13 -7.96
C ALA A 83 5.48 6.74 -7.51
N LEU A 84 5.21 6.71 -6.20
CA LEU A 84 4.02 7.29 -5.59
C LEU A 84 4.25 8.76 -5.27
N PRO A 85 3.48 9.72 -5.81
CA PRO A 85 3.56 11.11 -5.39
C PRO A 85 3.08 11.26 -3.95
N VAL A 86 3.88 11.84 -3.06
CA VAL A 86 3.47 12.05 -1.66
C VAL A 86 2.37 13.11 -1.64
N PRO A 87 1.17 12.79 -1.15
CA PRO A 87 0.12 13.79 -0.98
C PRO A 87 0.59 14.85 0.03
N SER A 88 0.87 16.08 -0.44
CA SER A 88 1.23 17.19 0.44
C SER A 88 0.55 18.48 0.00
N ALA A 89 0.19 19.32 0.98
CA ALA A 89 -0.45 20.62 0.75
C ALA A 89 0.53 21.71 0.26
N GLY A 90 1.64 21.37 -0.41
CA GLY A 90 2.58 22.39 -0.90
C GLY A 90 3.93 21.94 -1.47
N LEU A 91 4.26 20.64 -1.49
CA LEU A 91 5.52 20.13 -2.06
C LEU A 91 5.22 19.09 -3.15
N PRO A 92 5.11 19.50 -4.43
CA PRO A 92 4.74 18.62 -5.54
C PRO A 92 5.82 17.58 -5.90
N ASP A 93 7.04 17.69 -5.35
CA ASP A 93 8.19 16.96 -5.87
C ASP A 93 8.68 15.79 -5.00
N ARG A 94 7.98 15.47 -3.90
CA ARG A 94 8.30 14.29 -3.09
C ARG A 94 7.62 13.04 -3.59
N LYS A 95 8.37 11.94 -3.63
CA LYS A 95 7.86 10.64 -4.04
C LYS A 95 8.34 9.52 -3.15
N ILE A 96 7.49 8.53 -2.98
CA ILE A 96 7.85 7.25 -2.41
C ILE A 96 8.07 6.28 -3.57
N ILE A 97 9.31 5.83 -3.75
CA ILE A 97 9.69 4.86 -4.76
C ILE A 97 9.57 3.48 -4.15
N LEU A 98 8.63 2.68 -4.65
CA LEU A 98 8.48 1.30 -4.27
C LEU A 98 9.37 0.42 -5.11
N GLY A 99 10.01 -0.53 -4.44
CA GLY A 99 10.85 -1.51 -5.10
C GLY A 99 11.02 -2.78 -4.30
N PHE A 100 11.83 -3.66 -4.87
CA PHE A 100 12.09 -4.99 -4.36
C PHE A 100 13.59 -5.29 -4.46
N ASP A 101 14.17 -5.72 -3.34
CA ASP A 101 15.52 -6.27 -3.30
C ASP A 101 15.45 -7.74 -3.74
N LEU A 102 15.95 -8.01 -4.94
CA LEU A 102 15.95 -9.34 -5.55
C LEU A 102 16.78 -10.37 -4.79
N LYS A 103 17.75 -9.92 -3.97
CA LYS A 103 18.68 -10.81 -3.28
C LYS A 103 18.17 -11.19 -1.90
N SER A 104 17.67 -10.22 -1.15
CA SER A 104 17.13 -10.46 0.20
C SER A 104 15.64 -10.80 0.18
N HIS A 105 14.95 -10.62 -0.96
CA HIS A 105 13.49 -10.71 -1.07
C HIS A 105 12.75 -9.71 -0.18
N HIS A 106 13.28 -8.50 -0.07
CA HIS A 106 12.67 -7.42 0.70
C HIS A 106 11.88 -6.48 -0.20
N LEU A 107 10.64 -6.19 0.19
CA LEU A 107 9.87 -5.06 -0.28
C LEU A 107 10.41 -3.80 0.39
N GLN A 108 10.71 -2.78 -0.41
CA GLN A 108 11.34 -1.56 0.05
C GLN A 108 10.61 -0.33 -0.47
N ALA A 109 10.58 0.72 0.35
CA ALA A 109 10.09 2.02 -0.05
C ALA A 109 11.13 3.09 0.27
N HIS A 110 11.44 3.92 -0.73
CA HIS A 110 12.42 4.99 -0.61
C HIS A 110 11.75 6.36 -0.78
N LEU A 111 11.91 7.26 0.18
CA LEU A 111 11.50 8.65 0.05
C LEU A 111 12.54 9.46 -0.73
N VAL A 112 12.10 10.15 -1.77
CA VAL A 112 12.96 10.94 -2.66
C VAL A 112 12.36 12.33 -2.85
N ASP A 113 13.16 13.36 -2.55
CA ASP A 113 12.85 14.75 -2.89
C ASP A 113 13.25 15.06 -4.34
N HIS A 114 12.52 15.98 -4.99
CA HIS A 114 12.82 16.43 -6.36
C HIS A 114 12.77 15.32 -7.42
N ALA A 115 11.91 14.32 -7.22
CA ALA A 115 11.80 13.17 -8.10
C ALA A 115 10.95 13.47 -9.35
N SER A 116 11.47 13.14 -10.52
CA SER A 116 10.72 13.12 -11.79
C SER A 116 9.53 12.15 -11.71
N ARG A 117 8.54 12.31 -12.60
CA ARG A 117 7.41 11.36 -12.74
C ARG A 117 7.85 9.98 -13.24
N ARG A 118 8.96 9.91 -13.97
CA ARG A 118 9.45 8.66 -14.56
C ARG A 118 10.57 8.08 -13.71
N LEU A 119 10.52 6.77 -13.45
CA LEU A 119 11.56 6.05 -12.72
C LEU A 119 12.93 6.18 -13.40
N ALA A 120 12.97 6.16 -14.73
CA ALA A 120 14.19 6.34 -15.53
C ALA A 120 15.00 7.61 -15.18
N ASP A 121 14.35 8.67 -14.69
CA ASP A 121 15.00 9.94 -14.38
C ASP A 121 15.52 10.00 -12.93
N LEU A 122 15.25 8.99 -12.09
CA LEU A 122 15.61 9.00 -10.68
C LEU A 122 17.11 8.94 -10.42
N GLY A 123 17.93 8.54 -11.41
CA GLY A 123 19.38 8.37 -11.22
C GLY A 123 20.09 9.61 -10.66
N ARG A 124 19.58 10.83 -10.94
CA ARG A 124 20.17 12.09 -10.45
C ARG A 124 19.90 12.39 -8.96
N VAL A 125 18.86 11.79 -8.40
CA VAL A 125 18.39 12.05 -7.03
C VAL A 125 18.46 10.82 -6.13
N TRP A 126 18.66 9.63 -6.71
CA TRP A 126 18.67 8.35 -5.98
C TRP A 126 19.73 8.26 -4.88
N SER A 127 20.89 8.90 -5.05
CA SER A 127 21.93 8.94 -4.00
C SER A 127 21.50 9.66 -2.71
N ARG A 128 20.37 10.39 -2.75
CA ARG A 128 19.74 11.07 -1.61
C ARG A 128 18.46 10.38 -1.14
N ALA A 129 18.14 9.21 -1.70
CA ALA A 129 16.96 8.46 -1.32
C ALA A 129 17.06 7.96 0.12
N GLU A 130 16.01 8.18 0.90
CA GLU A 130 15.89 7.68 2.28
C GLU A 130 15.09 6.38 2.27
N LEU A 131 15.66 5.28 2.76
CA LEU A 131 14.91 4.03 2.96
C LEU A 131 13.94 4.21 4.13
N ILE A 132 12.63 4.14 3.85
CA ILE A 132 11.56 4.38 4.83
C ILE A 132 10.74 3.14 5.18
N ILE A 133 10.76 2.11 4.34
CA ILE A 133 10.17 0.79 4.60
C ILE A 133 11.14 -0.26 4.10
N ASP A 134 11.39 -1.28 4.89
CA ASP A 134 12.21 -2.44 4.53
C ASP A 134 11.64 -3.69 5.19
N ILE A 135 10.91 -4.50 4.42
CA ILE A 135 10.14 -5.63 4.93
C ILE A 135 10.34 -6.86 4.05
N GLN A 136 10.68 -7.99 4.66
CA GLN A 136 10.79 -9.26 3.94
C GLN A 136 9.42 -9.66 3.35
N ALA A 137 9.38 -10.23 2.14
CA ALA A 137 8.14 -10.60 1.47
C ALA A 137 7.24 -11.50 2.33
N ASP A 138 7.81 -12.53 2.97
CA ASP A 138 7.05 -13.46 3.81
C ASP A 138 6.47 -12.77 5.05
N ARG A 139 7.29 -11.92 5.67
CA ARG A 139 6.90 -11.07 6.81
C ARG A 139 5.74 -10.16 6.43
N PHE A 140 5.76 -9.58 5.23
CA PHE A 140 4.66 -8.77 4.71
C PHE A 140 3.37 -9.56 4.57
N LEU A 141 3.44 -10.79 4.04
CA LEU A 141 2.27 -11.66 3.91
C LEU A 141 1.71 -12.08 5.28
N ASP A 142 2.56 -12.41 6.26
CA ASP A 142 2.14 -12.71 7.62
C ASP A 142 1.42 -11.51 8.27
N ILE A 143 1.96 -10.30 8.08
CA ILE A 143 1.38 -9.05 8.56
C ILE A 143 0.01 -8.80 7.90
N LEU A 144 -0.09 -9.02 6.59
CA LEU A 144 -1.32 -8.87 5.81
C LEU A 144 -2.41 -9.80 6.34
N VAL A 145 -2.10 -11.10 6.49
CA VAL A 145 -3.01 -12.12 7.01
C VAL A 145 -3.44 -11.78 8.43
N SER A 146 -2.48 -11.51 9.33
CA SER A 146 -2.76 -11.20 10.73
C SER A 146 -3.69 -9.99 10.88
N THR A 147 -3.42 -8.93 10.10
CA THR A 147 -4.21 -7.69 10.15
C THR A 147 -5.61 -7.88 9.58
N LEU A 148 -5.74 -8.49 8.41
CA LEU A 148 -7.02 -8.55 7.70
C LEU A 148 -7.93 -9.69 8.17
N ASP A 149 -7.39 -10.79 8.69
CA ASP A 149 -8.18 -11.90 9.21
C ASP A 149 -8.46 -11.81 10.73
N GLY A 150 -7.64 -11.08 11.50
CA GLY A 150 -7.72 -11.08 12.96
C GLY A 150 -7.79 -9.71 13.64
N HIS A 151 -7.16 -8.68 13.08
CA HIS A 151 -6.82 -7.45 13.81
C HIS A 151 -7.03 -6.17 12.98
N LEU A 152 -8.25 -5.99 12.44
CA LEU A 152 -8.57 -4.84 11.59
C LEU A 152 -8.35 -3.48 12.28
N GLU A 153 -8.35 -3.43 13.62
CA GLU A 153 -8.03 -2.25 14.41
C GLU A 153 -6.61 -1.70 14.17
N ILE A 154 -5.67 -2.54 13.73
CA ILE A 154 -4.30 -2.14 13.38
C ILE A 154 -4.32 -1.11 12.23
N LEU A 155 -5.27 -1.23 11.29
CA LEU A 155 -5.40 -0.33 10.16
C LEU A 155 -5.66 1.13 10.56
N ARG A 156 -6.06 1.39 11.81
CA ARG A 156 -6.26 2.75 12.34
C ARG A 156 -4.96 3.54 12.48
N VAL A 157 -3.83 2.85 12.62
CA VAL A 157 -2.50 3.48 12.83
C VAL A 157 -1.50 3.15 11.72
N GLY A 158 -1.94 2.45 10.68
CA GLY A 158 -1.08 1.94 9.61
C GLY A 158 -0.51 0.56 9.98
N MET A 159 -0.62 -0.37 9.05
CA MET A 159 -0.21 -1.76 9.23
C MET A 159 1.31 -1.88 9.25
N ILE A 160 1.99 -1.29 8.27
CA ILE A 160 3.45 -1.32 8.16
C ILE A 160 4.08 -0.60 9.35
N GLY A 161 3.52 0.56 9.72
CA GLY A 161 3.96 1.32 10.91
C GLY A 161 3.75 0.58 12.23
N TYR A 162 2.62 -0.10 12.42
CA TYR A 162 2.31 -0.83 13.65
C TYR A 162 3.34 -1.94 13.95
N PHE A 163 3.75 -2.67 12.92
CA PHE A 163 4.76 -3.74 13.03
C PHE A 163 6.20 -3.22 13.00
N GLN A 164 6.41 -1.91 13.05
CA GLN A 164 7.72 -1.25 13.09
C GLN A 164 8.57 -1.50 11.82
N GLU A 165 7.91 -1.76 10.69
CA GLU A 165 8.55 -2.00 9.41
C GLU A 165 8.76 -0.69 8.63
N SER A 166 8.37 0.46 9.22
CA SER A 166 8.63 1.80 8.69
C SER A 166 9.36 2.71 9.68
N THR A 167 10.31 3.49 9.17
CA THR A 167 11.06 4.50 9.93
C THR A 167 10.37 5.87 9.94
N ARG A 168 9.27 6.02 9.19
CA ARG A 168 8.49 7.26 9.08
C ARG A 168 7.04 6.98 9.46
N GLU A 169 6.42 7.94 10.14
CA GLU A 169 4.97 7.92 10.35
C GLU A 169 4.27 8.24 9.03
N LEU A 170 3.57 7.25 8.48
CA LEU A 170 2.74 7.38 7.30
C LEU A 170 1.28 7.51 7.71
N HIS A 171 0.50 8.24 6.93
CA HIS A 171 -0.95 8.21 7.09
C HIS A 171 -1.46 6.78 6.89
N SER A 172 -2.35 6.30 7.76
CA SER A 172 -2.88 4.94 7.77
C SER A 172 -3.39 4.46 6.39
N ALA A 173 -4.11 5.30 5.67
CA ALA A 173 -4.53 4.97 4.30
C ALA A 173 -3.43 5.06 3.24
N LEU A 174 -2.37 5.86 3.42
CA LEU A 174 -1.20 5.78 2.54
C LEU A 174 -0.44 4.47 2.77
N ASP A 175 -0.31 4.05 4.03
CA ASP A 175 0.23 2.75 4.43
C ASP A 175 -0.55 1.61 3.75
N LEU A 176 -1.89 1.69 3.76
CA LEU A 176 -2.75 0.73 3.05
C LEU A 176 -2.57 0.77 1.53
N VAL A 177 -2.40 1.95 0.93
CA VAL A 177 -2.10 2.07 -0.51
C VAL A 177 -0.75 1.42 -0.84
N ILE A 178 0.28 1.61 -0.02
CA ILE A 178 1.59 0.96 -0.21
C ILE A 178 1.44 -0.56 -0.10
N ALA A 179 0.71 -1.07 0.89
CA ALA A 179 0.44 -2.49 1.05
C ALA A 179 -0.25 -3.09 -0.20
N ILE A 180 -1.26 -2.41 -0.75
CA ILE A 180 -1.90 -2.82 -2.02
C ILE A 180 -0.88 -2.93 -3.16
N GLN A 181 0.00 -1.94 -3.30
CA GLN A 181 0.99 -1.94 -4.40
C GLN A 181 2.09 -2.98 -4.19
N PHE A 182 2.51 -3.23 -2.95
CA PHE A 182 3.45 -4.30 -2.60
C PHE A 182 2.86 -5.67 -2.91
N GLY A 183 1.65 -5.95 -2.45
CA GLY A 183 0.99 -7.22 -2.71
C GLY A 183 0.70 -7.44 -4.20
N GLN A 184 0.33 -6.39 -4.94
CA GLN A 184 0.18 -6.46 -6.39
C GLN A 184 1.50 -6.81 -7.09
N PHE A 185 2.62 -6.21 -6.67
CA PHE A 185 3.93 -6.59 -7.19
C PHE A 185 4.26 -8.05 -6.89
N LEU A 186 4.09 -8.51 -5.65
CA LEU A 186 4.33 -9.92 -5.29
C LEU A 186 3.43 -10.87 -6.10
N SER A 187 2.18 -10.49 -6.39
CA SER A 187 1.27 -11.29 -7.21
C SER A 187 1.66 -11.34 -8.68
N ASP A 188 2.09 -10.21 -9.24
CA ASP A 188 2.52 -10.11 -10.64
C ASP A 188 3.80 -10.92 -10.88
N PHE A 189 4.68 -10.94 -9.87
CA PHE A 189 6.01 -11.54 -9.89
C PHE A 189 6.13 -12.75 -8.94
N ALA A 190 5.04 -13.47 -8.67
CA ALA A 190 5.03 -14.60 -7.73
C ALA A 190 6.08 -15.68 -8.07
N GLU A 191 6.32 -15.91 -9.35
CA GLU A 191 7.34 -16.81 -9.85
C GLU A 191 8.78 -16.40 -9.41
N LEU A 192 9.06 -15.11 -9.13
CA LEU A 192 10.34 -14.66 -8.55
C LEU A 192 10.53 -15.14 -7.11
N LEU A 193 9.42 -15.39 -6.41
CA LEU A 193 9.40 -15.93 -5.05
C LEU A 193 9.46 -17.47 -5.04
N GLY A 194 9.47 -18.10 -6.22
CA GLY A 194 9.34 -19.55 -6.35
C GLY A 194 7.91 -20.05 -6.19
N GLU A 195 6.92 -19.16 -6.23
CA GLU A 195 5.51 -19.47 -6.00
C GLU A 195 4.74 -19.80 -7.28
N ASP A 196 3.70 -20.63 -7.14
CA ASP A 196 2.74 -20.84 -8.22
C ASP A 196 1.90 -19.57 -8.41
N LYS A 197 2.08 -18.90 -9.55
CA LYS A 197 1.42 -17.62 -9.85
C LYS A 197 -0.10 -17.68 -9.70
N VAL A 198 -0.74 -18.77 -10.11
CA VAL A 198 -2.21 -18.88 -10.07
C VAL A 198 -2.69 -19.03 -8.64
N GLN A 199 -2.04 -19.86 -7.83
CA GLN A 199 -2.38 -20.04 -6.41
C GLN A 199 -2.10 -18.78 -5.60
N PHE A 200 -0.93 -18.17 -5.80
CA PHE A 200 -0.54 -16.95 -5.09
C PHE A 200 -1.48 -15.80 -5.43
N THR A 201 -1.82 -15.62 -6.71
CA THR A 201 -2.78 -14.57 -7.13
C THR A 201 -4.14 -14.78 -6.48
N LYS A 202 -4.65 -16.02 -6.43
CA LYS A 202 -5.93 -16.32 -5.77
C LYS A 202 -5.89 -16.05 -4.26
N PHE A 203 -4.77 -16.39 -3.61
CA PHE A 203 -4.56 -16.10 -2.20
C PHE A 203 -4.56 -14.60 -1.94
N TYR A 204 -3.77 -13.83 -2.71
CA TYR A 204 -3.64 -12.39 -2.53
C TYR A 204 -4.94 -11.63 -2.91
N GLN A 205 -5.66 -12.08 -3.93
CA GLN A 205 -6.89 -11.42 -4.43
C GLN A 205 -7.90 -11.16 -3.31
N ARG A 206 -8.08 -12.10 -2.39
CA ARG A 206 -8.98 -11.92 -1.23
C ARG A 206 -8.59 -10.73 -0.36
N TYR A 207 -7.30 -10.52 -0.15
CA TYR A 207 -6.79 -9.43 0.70
C TYR A 207 -6.77 -8.10 -0.07
N ASP A 208 -6.40 -8.12 -1.35
CA ASP A 208 -6.47 -6.96 -2.24
C ASP A 208 -7.89 -6.38 -2.30
N GLU A 209 -8.90 -7.23 -2.53
CA GLU A 209 -10.31 -6.84 -2.55
C GLU A 209 -10.76 -6.23 -1.22
N GLN A 210 -10.34 -6.81 -0.09
CA GLN A 210 -10.67 -6.28 1.25
C GLN A 210 -10.05 -4.89 1.49
N MET A 211 -8.77 -4.72 1.20
CA MET A 211 -8.09 -3.43 1.39
C MET A 211 -8.72 -2.34 0.50
N ARG A 212 -9.03 -2.67 -0.76
CA ARG A 212 -9.69 -1.76 -1.70
C ARG A 212 -11.11 -1.40 -1.27
N ASP A 213 -11.88 -2.37 -0.78
CA ASP A 213 -13.23 -2.15 -0.26
C ASP A 213 -13.23 -1.22 0.97
N LEU A 214 -12.24 -1.35 1.86
CA LEU A 214 -12.08 -0.43 3.00
C LEU A 214 -11.85 1.02 2.54
N LEU A 215 -10.95 1.23 1.57
CA LEU A 215 -10.72 2.56 0.98
C LEU A 215 -11.97 3.10 0.29
N LEU A 216 -12.67 2.27 -0.51
CA LEU A 216 -13.89 2.66 -1.19
C LEU A 216 -15.01 3.04 -0.21
N LYS A 217 -15.23 2.25 0.83
CA LYS A 217 -16.27 2.49 1.84
C LYS A 217 -16.04 3.80 2.58
N GLY A 218 -14.81 4.05 3.02
CA GLY A 218 -14.48 5.31 3.67
C GLY A 218 -14.65 6.51 2.73
N SER A 219 -14.24 6.39 1.46
CA SER A 219 -14.40 7.46 0.45
C SER A 219 -15.87 7.71 0.16
N THR A 220 -16.66 6.66 0.02
CA THR A 220 -18.09 6.80 -0.27
C THR A 220 -18.80 7.51 0.88
N ARG A 221 -18.53 7.10 2.12
CA ARG A 221 -19.22 7.62 3.30
C ARG A 221 -18.96 9.08 3.55
N ALA A 222 -17.71 9.52 3.51
CA ALA A 222 -17.42 10.90 3.82
C ALA A 222 -17.95 11.85 2.70
N TRP A 223 -18.18 11.36 1.47
CA TRP A 223 -18.66 12.13 0.32
C TRP A 223 -20.15 12.35 0.49
N PHE A 224 -20.86 11.28 0.89
CA PHE A 224 -22.26 11.36 1.26
C PHE A 224 -22.46 12.25 2.49
N ALA A 225 -21.63 12.11 3.54
CA ALA A 225 -21.72 12.97 4.72
C ALA A 225 -21.52 14.46 4.39
N ALA A 226 -20.51 14.79 3.59
CA ALA A 226 -20.27 16.16 3.14
C ALA A 226 -21.40 16.69 2.26
N ARG A 227 -21.92 15.87 1.34
CA ARG A 227 -23.06 16.22 0.48
C ARG A 227 -24.32 16.48 1.31
N ASP A 228 -24.53 15.70 2.36
CA ASP A 228 -25.65 15.84 3.30
C ASP A 228 -25.46 17.03 4.25
N GLY A 229 -24.37 17.80 4.10
CA GLY A 229 -24.13 19.06 4.82
C GLY A 229 -23.54 18.89 6.22
N LEU A 230 -23.04 17.69 6.56
CA LEU A 230 -22.42 17.47 7.87
C LEU A 230 -21.11 18.27 7.98
N SER A 231 -20.87 18.86 9.14
CA SER A 231 -19.53 19.31 9.52
C SER A 231 -18.63 18.11 9.80
N ILE A 232 -17.32 18.34 9.81
CA ILE A 232 -16.36 17.27 10.11
C ILE A 232 -16.51 16.73 11.54
N GLU A 233 -16.89 17.57 12.49
CA GLU A 233 -17.16 17.18 13.88
C GLU A 233 -18.42 16.31 13.97
N GLN A 234 -19.48 16.67 13.23
CA GLN A 234 -20.71 15.88 13.17
C GLN A 234 -20.47 14.52 12.52
N TYR A 235 -19.66 14.49 11.45
CA TYR A 235 -19.25 13.25 10.81
C TYR A 235 -18.43 12.36 11.77
N ARG A 236 -17.45 12.95 12.49
CA ARG A 236 -16.67 12.23 13.50
C ARG A 236 -17.55 11.60 14.58
N GLN A 237 -18.52 12.35 15.11
CA GLN A 237 -19.45 11.84 16.13
C GLN A 237 -20.31 10.68 15.58
N ARG A 238 -20.75 10.78 14.33
CA ARG A 238 -21.54 9.74 13.66
C ARG A 238 -20.76 8.44 13.44
N GLU A 239 -19.48 8.54 13.07
CA GLU A 239 -18.64 7.39 12.73
C GLU A 239 -17.88 6.80 13.93
N MET A 240 -18.10 7.25 15.18
CA MET A 240 -17.42 6.70 16.37
C MET A 240 -17.58 5.18 16.51
N ASN A 241 -18.65 4.61 15.97
CA ASN A 241 -18.91 3.17 15.99
C ASN A 241 -18.17 2.38 14.90
N GLN A 242 -17.49 3.05 13.97
CA GLN A 242 -16.72 2.43 12.88
C GLN A 242 -15.34 3.08 12.74
N PRO A 243 -14.49 2.94 13.77
CA PRO A 243 -13.26 3.73 13.91
C PRO A 243 -12.23 3.42 12.82
N VAL A 244 -12.19 2.21 12.27
CA VAL A 244 -11.27 1.84 11.17
C VAL A 244 -11.55 2.64 9.91
N LEU A 245 -12.81 2.69 9.46
CA LEU A 245 -13.17 3.44 8.24
C LEU A 245 -12.98 4.94 8.43
N PHE A 246 -13.22 5.43 9.65
CA PHE A 246 -12.98 6.83 9.98
C PHE A 246 -11.49 7.18 9.97
N ASP A 247 -10.65 6.42 10.69
CA ASP A 247 -9.21 6.70 10.84
C ASP A 247 -8.43 6.44 9.52
N LEU A 248 -8.93 5.59 8.61
CA LEU A 248 -8.39 5.47 7.25
C LEU A 248 -8.63 6.74 6.41
N PHE A 249 -9.69 7.49 6.69
CA PHE A 249 -9.98 8.71 5.95
C PHE A 249 -9.45 9.95 6.63
N TYR A 250 -9.40 9.97 7.95
CA TYR A 250 -9.16 11.15 8.76
C TYR A 250 -7.77 11.16 9.42
N GLU A 251 -6.86 11.96 8.87
CA GLU A 251 -5.84 12.69 9.65
C GLU A 251 -5.18 13.84 8.84
N PRO A 252 -5.32 15.10 9.29
CA PRO A 252 -4.11 15.91 9.42
C PRO A 252 -4.03 16.74 10.72
N SER A 253 -2.78 16.83 11.20
CA SER A 253 -2.20 17.55 12.36
C SER A 253 -2.34 16.92 13.76
N ASP A 254 -1.20 16.40 14.22
CA ASP A 254 -0.72 16.38 15.60
C ASP A 254 -1.32 15.42 16.64
N VAL A 255 -1.57 14.14 16.31
CA VAL A 255 -1.42 13.08 17.35
C VAL A 255 -0.96 11.70 16.79
N PRO A 256 0.24 11.53 16.23
CA PRO A 256 0.67 10.22 15.71
C PRO A 256 1.16 9.25 16.81
N SER A 257 1.91 9.74 17.79
CA SER A 257 2.71 8.85 18.66
C SER A 257 1.98 8.31 19.90
N SER A 258 0.81 8.84 20.25
CA SER A 258 0.05 8.37 21.43
C SER A 258 -1.05 7.37 21.09
N LYS A 259 -1.66 7.39 19.88
CA LYS A 259 -2.58 6.34 19.43
C LYS A 259 -1.86 5.00 19.22
N LEU A 260 -0.69 5.02 18.58
CA LEU A 260 0.11 3.82 18.32
C LEU A 260 0.53 3.16 19.65
N ARG A 261 0.98 3.96 20.64
CA ARG A 261 1.27 3.48 22.01
C ARG A 261 0.04 2.94 22.73
N LEU A 262 -1.11 3.57 22.58
CA LEU A 262 -2.35 3.12 23.23
C LEU A 262 -2.88 1.82 22.61
N LEU A 263 -2.80 1.65 21.29
CA LEU A 263 -3.18 0.40 20.65
C LEU A 263 -2.18 -0.71 20.99
N GLN A 264 -0.88 -0.47 20.95
CA GLN A 264 0.12 -1.43 21.42
C GLN A 264 -0.15 -1.85 22.88
N GLN A 265 -0.48 -0.92 23.78
CA GLN A 265 -0.84 -1.24 25.18
C GLN A 265 -2.19 -1.94 25.36
N GLN A 266 -3.18 -1.68 24.49
CA GLN A 266 -4.49 -2.32 24.55
C GLN A 266 -4.48 -3.73 23.97
N VAL A 267 -3.62 -3.96 22.98
CA VAL A 267 -3.38 -5.23 22.32
C VAL A 267 -2.42 -6.10 23.14
N GLU A 268 -1.45 -5.53 23.86
CA GLU A 268 -0.52 -6.22 24.79
C GLU A 268 -1.10 -6.45 26.22
N ARG A 269 -2.39 -6.75 26.39
CA ARG A 269 -2.89 -7.15 27.71
C ARG A 269 -2.16 -8.41 28.21
N PRO A 270 -1.81 -8.49 29.51
CA PRO A 270 -0.97 -9.56 30.05
C PRO A 270 -1.72 -10.90 29.98
N GLY A 271 -1.41 -11.70 28.96
CA GLY A 271 -2.00 -13.01 28.72
C GLY A 271 -1.86 -13.50 27.27
N GLU A 272 -1.75 -12.59 26.30
CA GLU A 272 -1.57 -12.90 24.89
C GLU A 272 -0.27 -12.28 24.39
N SER A 273 0.83 -13.05 24.44
CA SER A 273 2.06 -12.67 23.75
C SER A 273 1.78 -12.67 22.24
N PHE A 274 1.85 -11.50 21.60
CA PHE A 274 1.85 -11.34 20.14
C PHE A 274 3.13 -11.93 19.56
N LEU A 275 3.18 -13.26 19.50
CA LEU A 275 4.13 -13.97 18.67
C LEU A 275 3.47 -14.08 17.29
N ILE A 276 3.84 -13.19 16.37
CA ILE A 276 3.76 -13.56 14.95
C ILE A 276 4.61 -14.84 14.86
N PRO A 277 4.03 -16.00 14.48
CA PRO A 277 4.80 -17.21 14.33
C PRO A 277 5.98 -16.92 13.38
N PRO A 278 7.15 -17.54 13.57
CA PRO A 278 8.25 -17.36 12.63
C PRO A 278 7.76 -17.65 11.20
N ALA A 279 8.25 -16.86 10.25
CA ALA A 279 7.88 -16.89 8.84
C ALA A 279 7.59 -18.32 8.37
N ARG A 280 6.37 -18.57 7.88
CA ARG A 280 6.05 -19.85 7.27
C ARG A 280 6.91 -20.01 6.02
N ASP A 281 7.60 -21.15 5.95
CA ASP A 281 8.31 -21.58 4.75
C ASP A 281 7.31 -21.61 3.59
N ILE A 282 7.55 -20.76 2.59
CA ILE A 282 6.62 -20.47 1.47
C ILE A 282 6.29 -21.75 0.66
N HIS A 283 7.14 -22.77 0.77
CA HIS A 283 6.93 -24.10 0.21
C HIS A 283 5.70 -24.87 0.76
N ALA A 284 4.99 -24.35 1.78
CA ALA A 284 3.86 -25.02 2.42
C ALA A 284 2.46 -24.63 1.87
N PHE A 285 2.35 -23.79 0.83
CA PHE A 285 1.04 -23.43 0.27
C PHE A 285 0.25 -24.60 -0.34
N ALA A 286 0.88 -25.77 -0.49
CA ALA A 286 0.22 -27.01 -0.92
C ALA A 286 -0.77 -27.61 0.11
N ASP A 287 -0.65 -27.31 1.42
CA ASP A 287 -1.39 -28.06 2.46
C ASP A 287 -2.58 -27.31 3.10
N VAL A 288 -2.81 -26.03 2.81
CA VAL A 288 -3.88 -25.24 3.46
C VAL A 288 -5.29 -25.56 2.89
N ALA A 289 -5.38 -26.35 1.80
CA ALA A 289 -6.66 -26.71 1.19
C ALA A 289 -7.46 -27.81 1.91
N THR A 290 -6.97 -28.39 3.03
CA THR A 290 -7.64 -29.55 3.68
C THR A 290 -8.18 -29.34 5.10
N ALA A 291 -8.15 -28.13 5.65
CA ALA A 291 -8.70 -27.87 6.98
C ALA A 291 -9.97 -27.01 6.95
N ILE A 292 -11.07 -27.56 6.41
CA ILE A 292 -12.43 -27.08 6.72
C ILE A 292 -12.96 -27.96 7.87
N PRO A 293 -13.23 -27.43 9.07
CA PRO A 293 -13.93 -28.20 10.08
C PRO A 293 -15.40 -28.31 9.68
N ALA A 294 -15.83 -29.53 9.36
CA ALA A 294 -17.24 -29.90 9.33
C ALA A 294 -17.81 -29.81 10.76
N ILE A 295 -18.75 -28.87 11.01
CA ILE A 295 -19.66 -28.69 12.17
C ILE A 295 -20.41 -27.37 11.82
N VAL A 296 -21.71 -27.25 11.52
CA VAL A 296 -22.95 -27.85 12.03
C VAL A 296 -23.98 -27.90 10.89
N MET A 297 -24.49 -29.09 10.58
CA MET A 297 -25.78 -29.26 9.90
C MET A 297 -26.78 -29.70 10.98
N ILE A 298 -27.58 -28.77 11.51
CA ILE A 298 -28.71 -29.08 12.39
C ILE A 298 -29.92 -28.24 11.95
N SER A 299 -30.97 -28.98 11.56
CA SER A 299 -32.39 -28.61 11.52
C SER A 299 -32.89 -27.68 10.43
N VAL A 300 -33.47 -28.27 9.37
CA VAL A 300 -34.92 -28.14 9.07
C VAL A 300 -35.41 -29.44 8.41
N LEU A 301 -35.98 -30.34 9.21
CA LEU A 301 -36.92 -31.36 8.77
C LEU A 301 -38.08 -31.28 9.76
N MET A 302 -39.25 -30.88 9.27
CA MET A 302 -40.61 -31.30 9.65
C MET A 302 -41.63 -30.21 9.24
N VAL A 303 -42.78 -30.69 8.74
CA VAL A 303 -44.05 -29.99 8.44
C VAL A 303 -44.03 -29.27 7.08
N ASP A 304 -44.68 -29.73 6.00
CA ASP A 304 -45.77 -30.70 5.77
C ASP A 304 -45.51 -31.57 4.51
#